data_AF-A0A6L4X0M5-F1
#
_entry.id   AF-A0A6L4X0M5-F1
#
_cell.length_a   1.000
_cell.length_b   1.000
_cell.length_c   1.000
_cell.angle_alpha   90.00
_cell.angle_beta   90.00
_cell.angle_gamma   90.00
#
_symmetry.space_group_name_H-M   'P 1'
#
loop_
_entity.id
_entity.type
_entity.pdbx_description
1 polymer ?
#
loop_
_entity_poly.entity_id
_entity_poly.type
_entity_poly.pdbx_seq_one_letter_code
_entity_poly.pdbx_strand_id
1 'polypeptide(L)' 'MKQSDLADLVNVRRETIGRLEQGQYCPSLRLAMDLAKVFDTTVEDLFSFDDETDASDSQRD' A
#
# COMPACT_ATOMS: atom_id res chain seq x y z
N MET A 1 15.05 2.34 3.37
CA MET A 1 14.49 1.00 3.63
C MET A 1 14.21 0.35 2.28
N LYS A 2 14.56 -0.92 2.07
CA LYS A 2 14.20 -1.66 0.85
C LYS A 2 12.83 -2.35 1.05
N GLN A 3 12.17 -2.73 -0.04
CA GLN A 3 10.90 -3.49 0.01
C GLN A 3 11.02 -4.81 0.78
N SER A 4 12.17 -5.49 0.68
CA SER A 4 12.44 -6.72 1.46
C SER A 4 12.42 -6.43 2.95
N ASP A 5 13.08 -5.35 3.36
CA ASP A 5 13.21 -4.97 4.77
C ASP A 5 11.84 -4.61 5.34
N LEU A 6 11.02 -3.87 4.58
CA LEU A 6 9.65 -3.54 4.97
C LEU A 6 8.77 -4.80 5.06
N ALA A 7 8.90 -5.72 4.10
CA ALA A 7 8.16 -6.97 4.09
C ALA A 7 8.48 -7.84 5.30
N ASP A 8 9.75 -7.89 5.70
CA ASP A 8 10.20 -8.61 6.90
C ASP A 8 9.63 -7.96 8.18
N LEU A 9 9.58 -6.62 8.26
CA LEU A 9 9.03 -5.89 9.40
C LEU A 9 7.53 -6.14 9.61
N VAL A 10 6.76 -6.27 8.53
CA VAL A 10 5.29 -6.48 8.59
C VAL A 10 4.89 -7.93 8.30
N ASN A 11 5.85 -8.86 8.28
CA ASN A 11 5.67 -10.30 8.08
C ASN A 11 4.83 -10.66 6.84
N VAL A 12 5.20 -10.10 5.69
CA VAL A 12 4.62 -10.42 4.38
C VAL A 12 5.72 -10.79 3.38
N ARG A 13 5.32 -11.21 2.17
CA ARG A 13 6.29 -11.42 1.08
C ARG A 13 6.70 -10.08 0.49
N ARG A 14 7.94 -9.96 0.01
CA ARG A 14 8.39 -8.78 -0.77
C ARG A 14 7.43 -8.44 -1.92
N GLU A 15 6.90 -9.47 -2.58
CA GLU A 15 5.93 -9.30 -3.68
C GLU A 15 4.64 -8.63 -3.20
N THR A 16 4.18 -8.89 -1.97
CA THR A 16 3.01 -8.25 -1.37
C THR A 16 3.21 -6.74 -1.30
N ILE A 17 4.38 -6.28 -0.83
CA ILE A 17 4.74 -4.86 -0.82
C ILE A 17 4.78 -4.30 -2.26
N GLY A 18 5.38 -5.02 -3.21
CA GLY A 18 5.43 -4.58 -4.60
C GLY A 18 4.05 -4.42 -5.25
N ARG A 19 3.12 -5.35 -5.03
CA ARG A 19 1.74 -5.25 -5.54
C ARG A 19 0.97 -4.11 -4.86
N LEU A 20 1.24 -3.85 -3.58
CA LEU A 20 0.63 -2.76 -2.82
C LEU A 20 1.06 -1.39 -3.39
N GLU A 21 2.36 -1.20 -3.61
CA GLU A 21 2.92 0.02 -4.21
C GLU A 21 2.43 0.25 -5.66
N GLN A 22 2.08 -0.82 -6.37
CA GLN A 22 1.48 -0.77 -7.70
C GLN A 22 -0.04 -0.55 -7.68
N GLY A 23 -0.67 -0.44 -6.51
CA GLY A 23 -2.12 -0.29 -6.38
C GLY A 23 -2.93 -1.51 -6.81
N GLN A 24 -2.29 -2.68 -6.95
CA GLN A 24 -2.94 -3.88 -7.50
C GLN A 24 -3.89 -4.58 -6.53
N TYR A 25 -3.88 -4.20 -5.25
CA TYR A 25 -4.83 -4.70 -4.27
C TYR A 25 -4.97 -3.78 -3.05
N CYS A 26 -6.12 -3.89 -2.38
CA CYS A 26 -6.37 -3.23 -1.10
C CYS A 26 -5.85 -4.09 0.07
N PRO A 27 -4.97 -3.57 0.94
CA PRO A 27 -4.40 -4.33 2.05
C PRO A 27 -5.46 -4.70 3.09
N SER A 28 -5.19 -5.75 3.87
CA SER A 28 -6.01 -6.01 5.06
C SER A 28 -5.77 -4.91 6.10
N LEU A 29 -6.76 -4.65 6.96
CA LEU A 29 -6.62 -3.68 8.07
C LEU A 29 -5.40 -3.96 8.95
N ARG A 30 -5.09 -5.25 9.17
CA ARG A 30 -3.89 -5.65 9.92
C ARG A 30 -2.61 -5.17 9.25
N LEU A 31 -2.47 -5.39 7.95
CA LEU A 31 -1.28 -4.96 7.20
C LEU A 31 -1.19 -3.43 7.18
N ALA A 32 -2.31 -2.73 6.98
CA ALA A 32 -2.34 -1.27 7.02
C ALA A 32 -1.88 -0.73 8.39
N MET A 33 -2.37 -1.32 9.49
CA MET A 33 -1.95 -0.99 10.86
C MET A 33 -0.48 -1.28 11.13
N ASP A 34 0.04 -2.40 10.64
CA ASP A 34 1.44 -2.77 10.83
C ASP A 34 2.37 -1.83 10.03
N LEU A 35 1.96 -1.40 8.82
CA LEU A 35 2.66 -0.38 8.04
C LEU A 35 2.65 0.98 8.74
N ALA A 36 1.51 1.42 9.26
CA ALA A 36 1.39 2.68 9.99
C ALA A 36 2.36 2.76 11.18
N LYS A 37 2.50 1.66 11.93
CA LYS A 37 3.48 1.57 13.03
C LYS A 37 4.94 1.65 12.55
N VAL A 38 5.27 1.02 11.44
CA VAL A 38 6.64 1.06 10.88
C VAL A 38 7.02 2.48 10.46
N PHE A 39 6.05 3.25 9.95
CA PHE A 39 6.26 4.63 9.50
C PHE A 39 5.97 5.70 10.57
N ASP A 40 5.66 5.29 11.81
CA ASP A 40 5.31 6.18 12.94
C ASP A 40 4.20 7.18 12.56
N THR A 41 3.14 6.67 11.95
CA THR A 41 2.03 7.45 11.39
C THR A 41 0.69 6.73 11.62
N THR A 42 -0.41 7.28 11.12
CA THR A 42 -1.74 6.67 11.21
C THR A 42 -2.12 5.93 9.92
N VAL A 43 -3.14 5.09 9.97
CA VAL A 43 -3.63 4.39 8.76
C VAL A 43 -4.23 5.39 7.78
N GLU A 44 -4.89 6.41 8.32
CA GLU A 44 -5.52 7.51 7.61
C GLU A 44 -4.50 8.40 6.87
N ASP A 45 -3.27 8.50 7.39
CA ASP A 45 -2.17 9.20 6.71
C ASP A 45 -1.57 8.38 5.55
N LEU A 46 -1.69 7.04 5.60
CA LEU A 46 -1.11 6.13 4.59
C LEU A 46 -2.09 5.73 3.49
N PHE A 47 -3.38 5.64 3.81
CA PHE A 47 -4.39 5.11 2.91
C PHE A 47 -5.62 6.02 2.91
N SER A 48 -6.08 6.39 1.71
CA SER A 48 -7.33 7.10 1.48
C SER A 48 -8.22 6.29 0.52
N PHE A 49 -9.54 6.49 0.64
CA PHE A 49 -10.50 6.08 -0.37
C PHE A 49 -10.67 7.21 -1.39
N ASP A 50 -9.56 7.64 -2.02
CA ASP A 50 -9.68 8.58 -3.13
C ASP A 50 -9.96 7.78 -4.41
N ASP A 51 -11.22 7.84 -4.86
CA ASP A 51 -11.67 7.28 -6.14
C ASP A 51 -11.02 7.98 -7.38
N GLU A 52 -10.05 8.88 -7.18
CA GLU A 52 -9.46 9.72 -8.24
C GLU A 52 -8.21 9.12 -8.93
N THR A 53 -7.94 7.82 -8.81
CA THR A 53 -6.86 7.19 -9.62
C THR A 53 -7.37 6.53 -10.91
N ASP A 54 -8.69 6.49 -11.14
CA ASP A 54 -9.30 5.99 -12.40
C ASP A 54 -9.82 7.12 -13.32
N ALA A 55 -9.34 8.37 -13.17
CA ALA A 55 -9.66 9.45 -14.11
C ALA A 55 -8.68 9.56 -15.30
N SER A 56 -7.67 8.68 -15.40
CA SER A 56 -6.65 8.73 -16.47
C SER A 56 -6.77 7.65 -17.57
N ASP A 57 -7.75 6.74 -17.51
CA ASP A 57 -7.97 5.72 -18.55
C ASP A 57 -9.19 5.99 -19.45
N SER A 58 -9.66 7.24 -19.52
CA SER A 58 -10.75 7.67 -20.43
C SER A 58 -10.27 8.26 -21.76
N GLN A 59 -9.01 8.03 -22.15
CA GLN A 59 -8.48 8.37 -23.48
C GLN A 59 -7.72 7.19 -24.10
N ARG A 60 -8.48 6.17 -24.49
CA ARG A 60 -8.15 5.33 -25.65
C ARG A 60 -9.30 5.50 -26.64
N ASP A 61 -9.01 6.22 -27.72
CA ASP A 61 -9.83 6.32 -28.93
C ASP A 61 -10.29 4.94 -29.44
#